data_AF-A0A953EQC8-F1
#
_entry.id   AF-A0A953EQC8-F1
#
_cell.length_a   1.000
_cell.length_b   1.000
_cell.length_c   1.000
_cell.angle_alpha   90.00
_cell.angle_beta   90.00
_cell.angle_gamma   90.00
#
_symmetry.space_group_name_H-M   'P 1'
#
loop_
_entity.id
_entity.type
_entity.pdbx_description
1 polymer ?
#
loop_
_entity_poly.entity_id
_entity_poly.type
_entity_poly.pdbx_seq_one_letter_code
_entity_poly.pdbx_strand_id
1 'polypeptide(L)'
;LVTQTLAPKGRGSRDRDRGPRREGDRDRGPRREGDRGPRREGDRDRGPRGGGDRPLRPAPEPKPRAKRLRPGRTHRNAILDSLAPEQRPIAEQVLRGGVPAVRQAVDKQNELNKQQGLPEIHGEELVALAEGLLPKLRSAEWRDKADNALSILDELDLRDLRSVVVAADTGARDDETRSIAQQLRDGLTRRVEEEHTSWLAELTETLAEGRIVRALRLSSRPPKAGAPIPAEVTTKLTVVTLENLTLETSHDRWAMVIDALAFSPVRTAVTPEAVPTEPSDALKAAVAKVASRVPHIAALFGIDVSAAPKRKRPPKPAGEKRPPAPPEAAAPAAEEPAAEEPVAETPADS
;
A
#
# COMPACT_ATOMS: atom_id res chain seq x y z
N LEU A 1 45.36 5.12 25.19
CA LEU A 1 45.15 6.40 25.89
C LEU A 1 45.20 7.54 24.88
N VAL A 2 44.05 7.91 24.29
CA VAL A 2 43.90 9.21 23.61
C VAL A 2 42.51 9.73 23.99
N THR A 3 42.54 10.80 24.74
CA THR A 3 41.45 11.45 25.46
C THR A 3 40.56 12.25 24.51
N GLN A 4 39.25 12.16 24.72
CA GLN A 4 38.25 13.07 24.17
C GLN A 4 38.40 14.44 24.82
N THR A 5 38.30 15.51 24.03
CA THR A 5 38.20 16.89 24.53
C THR A 5 36.85 17.46 24.10
N LEU A 6 36.07 17.89 25.09
CA LEU A 6 34.75 18.50 24.98
C LEU A 6 34.85 19.99 25.37
N ALA A 7 33.89 20.77 24.83
CA ALA A 7 33.41 22.11 25.23
C ALA A 7 34.07 23.34 24.54
N PRO A 8 33.42 24.53 24.50
CA PRO A 8 32.16 24.91 25.16
C PRO A 8 31.10 25.66 24.31
N LYS A 9 29.93 25.79 24.95
CA LYS A 9 28.70 26.48 24.57
C LYS A 9 28.85 28.01 24.75
N GLY A 10 28.65 28.77 23.67
CA GLY A 10 28.60 30.24 23.68
C GLY A 10 27.17 30.78 23.72
N ARG A 11 26.94 31.76 24.59
CA ARG A 11 25.66 32.42 24.91
C ARG A 11 25.64 33.84 24.32
N GLY A 12 24.52 34.28 23.76
CA GLY A 12 24.27 35.70 23.40
C GLY A 12 23.31 35.80 22.22
N SER A 13 22.48 36.83 22.03
CA SER A 13 21.91 37.85 22.90
C SER A 13 20.61 38.31 22.22
N ARG A 14 19.72 38.94 22.97
CA ARG A 14 18.44 39.51 22.52
C ARG A 14 18.67 40.77 21.68
N ASP A 15 17.89 40.95 20.61
CA ASP A 15 17.22 42.20 20.21
C ASP A 15 16.07 41.82 19.25
N ARG A 16 14.81 41.99 19.65
CA ARG A 16 13.97 43.20 19.45
C ARG A 16 13.74 43.52 17.97
N ASP A 17 12.58 43.09 17.46
CA ASP A 17 11.73 43.98 16.69
C ASP A 17 10.25 43.65 16.92
N ARG A 18 9.49 44.69 17.25
CA ARG A 18 8.13 44.63 17.81
C ARG A 18 7.26 45.66 17.08
N GLY A 19 6.22 45.19 16.40
CA GLY A 19 4.92 45.86 16.28
C GLY A 19 4.35 46.01 14.85
N PRO A 20 3.04 46.31 14.69
CA PRO A 20 1.91 45.97 15.54
C PRO A 20 0.63 45.50 14.78
N ARG A 21 -0.39 45.17 15.60
CA ARG A 21 -1.75 44.64 15.37
C ARG A 21 -2.66 45.44 14.42
N ARG A 22 -3.67 44.76 13.83
CA ARG A 22 -5.05 45.25 13.67
C ARG A 22 -6.08 44.11 13.71
N GLU A 23 -6.71 43.97 14.87
CA GLU A 23 -8.17 44.04 15.19
C GLU A 23 -9.24 43.82 14.09
N GLY A 24 -10.35 43.17 14.50
CA GLY A 24 -11.64 43.06 13.79
C GLY A 24 -12.08 41.60 13.64
N ASP A 25 -12.59 40.95 14.69
CA ASP A 25 -13.97 40.97 15.22
C ASP A 25 -15.03 40.34 14.30
N ARG A 26 -15.93 39.62 14.96
CA ARG A 26 -16.93 38.65 14.55
C ARG A 26 -18.08 39.32 13.78
N ASP A 27 -18.75 38.59 12.88
CA ASP A 27 -20.17 38.24 13.10
C ASP A 27 -20.81 37.35 12.02
N ARG A 28 -21.85 36.63 12.48
CA ARG A 28 -22.67 35.63 11.79
C ARG A 28 -23.76 36.26 10.88
N GLY A 29 -23.84 35.75 9.65
CA GLY A 29 -25.09 35.51 8.85
C GLY A 29 -25.85 36.72 8.30
N PRO A 30 -26.86 36.54 7.40
CA PRO A 30 -27.44 35.31 6.87
C PRO A 30 -27.53 35.23 5.31
N ARG A 31 -27.99 34.07 4.82
CA ARG A 31 -28.37 33.77 3.42
C ARG A 31 -29.41 34.77 2.88
N ARG A 32 -29.26 35.18 1.62
CA ARG A 32 -30.36 35.70 0.79
C ARG A 32 -30.43 34.99 -0.56
N GLU A 33 -31.66 34.72 -0.89
CA GLU A 33 -32.26 34.01 -2.01
C GLU A 33 -32.51 34.99 -3.16
N GLY A 34 -32.41 34.49 -4.40
CA GLY A 34 -33.08 35.05 -5.57
C GLY A 34 -32.43 36.25 -6.26
N ASP A 35 -31.75 36.00 -7.39
CA ASP A 35 -31.90 36.85 -8.58
C ASP A 35 -31.54 36.05 -9.85
N ARG A 36 -32.58 35.60 -10.58
CA ARG A 36 -32.48 35.07 -11.95
C ARG A 36 -32.62 36.25 -12.91
N GLY A 37 -31.50 36.79 -13.36
CA GLY A 37 -31.46 37.68 -14.53
C GLY A 37 -31.27 36.88 -15.84
N PRO A 38 -31.99 37.19 -16.94
CA PRO A 38 -31.90 36.45 -18.20
C PRO A 38 -30.65 36.86 -18.98
N ARG A 39 -29.76 35.91 -19.29
CA ARG A 39 -28.62 36.17 -20.16
C ARG A 39 -28.99 35.97 -21.62
N ARG A 40 -28.94 37.11 -22.33
CA ARG A 40 -29.10 37.27 -23.76
C ARG A 40 -28.19 36.34 -24.56
N GLU A 41 -28.85 35.78 -25.57
CA GLU A 41 -28.33 35.21 -26.81
C GLU A 41 -27.32 36.18 -27.45
N GLY A 42 -26.15 35.66 -27.81
CA GLY A 42 -24.99 36.43 -28.22
C GLY A 42 -23.97 35.53 -28.89
N ASP A 43 -24.36 35.10 -30.09
CA ASP A 43 -23.54 34.76 -31.26
C ASP A 43 -22.02 34.99 -31.11
N ARG A 44 -21.27 33.88 -31.19
CA ARG A 44 -19.91 33.87 -31.73
C ARG A 44 -19.72 32.60 -32.54
N ASP A 45 -20.04 32.72 -33.81
CA ASP A 45 -19.25 32.21 -34.94
C ASP A 45 -17.84 31.75 -34.54
N ARG A 46 -17.66 30.44 -34.44
CA ARG A 46 -16.37 29.79 -34.58
C ARG A 46 -16.60 28.60 -35.51
N GLY A 47 -16.36 28.85 -36.80
CA GLY A 47 -16.65 27.91 -37.88
C GLY A 47 -16.04 26.52 -37.68
N PRO A 48 -16.62 25.48 -38.33
CA PRO A 48 -16.16 24.12 -38.17
C PRO A 48 -14.80 23.99 -38.85
N ARG A 49 -13.73 23.83 -38.06
CA ARG A 49 -12.48 23.29 -38.60
C ARG A 49 -12.78 21.87 -39.06
N GLY A 50 -12.73 21.65 -40.38
CA GLY A 50 -12.80 20.34 -41.01
C GLY A 50 -11.78 19.40 -40.39
N GLY A 51 -12.28 18.51 -39.53
CA GLY A 51 -11.59 17.29 -39.13
C GLY A 51 -12.34 16.17 -39.80
N GLY A 52 -11.68 15.49 -40.74
CA GLY A 52 -12.31 14.45 -41.55
C GLY A 52 -13.03 13.40 -40.72
N ASP A 53 -14.09 12.85 -41.33
CA ASP A 53 -14.81 11.65 -40.94
C ASP A 53 -13.85 10.46 -40.76
N ARG A 54 -13.14 10.45 -39.65
CA ARG A 54 -12.53 9.24 -39.13
C ARG A 54 -13.61 8.60 -38.27
N PRO A 55 -14.15 7.43 -38.63
CA PRO A 55 -15.09 6.73 -37.78
C PRO A 55 -14.48 6.62 -36.39
N LEU A 56 -15.12 7.23 -35.38
CA LEU A 56 -14.75 6.98 -33.99
C LEU A 56 -15.02 5.49 -33.76
N ARG A 57 -13.94 4.70 -33.81
CA ARG A 57 -13.99 3.29 -33.43
C ARG A 57 -14.63 3.23 -32.05
N PRO A 58 -15.70 2.44 -31.84
CA PRO A 58 -16.35 2.34 -30.55
C PRO A 58 -15.28 2.05 -29.49
N ALA A 59 -15.27 2.85 -28.42
CA ALA A 59 -14.40 2.55 -27.29
C ALA A 59 -14.80 1.15 -26.77
N PRO A 60 -13.84 0.23 -26.57
CA PRO A 60 -14.16 -1.08 -26.04
C PRO A 60 -14.91 -0.91 -24.71
N GLU A 61 -16.00 -1.64 -24.53
CA GLU A 61 -16.84 -1.53 -23.34
C GLU A 61 -15.97 -1.73 -22.08
N PRO A 62 -16.11 -0.87 -21.06
CA PRO A 62 -15.29 -0.98 -19.86
C PRO A 62 -15.63 -2.30 -19.15
N LYS A 63 -14.62 -3.18 -19.02
CA LYS A 63 -14.72 -4.43 -18.27
C LYS A 63 -15.35 -4.14 -16.89
N PRO A 64 -16.36 -4.91 -16.45
CA PRO A 64 -17.03 -4.68 -15.17
C PRO A 64 -16.01 -4.71 -14.03
N ARG A 65 -16.18 -3.82 -13.05
CA ARG A 65 -15.26 -3.71 -11.91
C ARG A 65 -15.41 -4.96 -11.03
N ALA A 66 -14.28 -5.50 -10.58
CA ALA A 66 -14.28 -6.63 -9.66
C ALA A 66 -15.10 -6.32 -8.39
N LYS A 67 -15.82 -7.34 -7.89
CA LYS A 67 -16.62 -7.25 -6.67
C LYS A 67 -15.68 -7.12 -5.47
N ARG A 68 -16.06 -6.27 -4.50
CA ARG A 68 -15.30 -6.09 -3.25
C ARG A 68 -15.82 -7.05 -2.18
N LEU A 69 -14.92 -7.51 -1.31
CA LEU A 69 -15.27 -8.44 -0.23
C LEU A 69 -16.21 -7.77 0.79
N ARG A 70 -17.27 -8.47 1.18
CA ARG A 70 -18.15 -8.08 2.28
C ARG A 70 -18.22 -9.23 3.30
N PRO A 71 -17.57 -9.09 4.46
CA PRO A 71 -17.56 -10.16 5.46
C PRO A 71 -18.98 -10.50 5.93
N GLY A 72 -19.27 -11.81 6.04
CA GLY A 72 -20.46 -12.31 6.70
C GLY A 72 -20.45 -12.07 8.23
N ARG A 73 -21.47 -12.59 8.91
CA ARG A 73 -21.60 -12.57 10.38
C ARG A 73 -21.99 -13.93 10.98
N THR A 74 -22.06 -14.96 10.16
CA THR A 74 -22.62 -16.26 10.55
C THR A 74 -21.78 -16.92 11.63
N HIS A 75 -20.47 -17.03 11.41
CA HIS A 75 -19.56 -17.69 12.35
C HIS A 75 -19.32 -16.86 13.59
N ARG A 76 -19.24 -15.54 13.45
CA ARG A 76 -19.13 -14.66 14.61
C ARG A 76 -20.34 -14.72 15.52
N ASN A 77 -21.55 -14.67 14.95
CA ASN A 77 -22.78 -14.77 15.74
C ASN A 77 -22.84 -16.13 16.44
N ALA A 78 -22.50 -17.23 15.76
CA ALA A 78 -22.45 -18.55 16.38
C ALA A 78 -21.49 -18.62 17.57
N ILE A 79 -20.30 -17.99 17.48
CA ILE A 79 -19.39 -17.89 18.63
C ILE A 79 -20.03 -17.07 19.75
N LEU A 80 -20.59 -15.90 19.47
CA LEU A 80 -21.24 -15.06 20.50
C LEU A 80 -22.38 -15.80 21.21
N ASP A 81 -23.20 -16.56 20.46
CA ASP A 81 -24.30 -17.35 21.00
C ASP A 81 -23.80 -18.47 21.92
N SER A 82 -22.64 -19.07 21.62
CA SER A 82 -22.02 -20.12 22.44
C SER A 82 -21.35 -19.64 23.73
N LEU A 83 -21.05 -18.34 23.84
CA LEU A 83 -20.37 -17.77 25.01
C LEU A 83 -21.33 -17.58 26.18
N ALA A 84 -20.76 -17.67 27.40
CA ALA A 84 -21.47 -17.32 28.61
C ALA A 84 -21.96 -15.85 28.56
N PRO A 85 -23.12 -15.52 29.14
CA PRO A 85 -23.70 -14.17 29.06
C PRO A 85 -22.74 -13.06 29.50
N GLU A 86 -21.88 -13.33 30.49
CA GLU A 86 -20.90 -12.41 31.05
C GLU A 86 -19.71 -12.16 30.09
N GLN A 87 -19.40 -13.13 29.23
CA GLN A 87 -18.30 -13.06 28.28
C GLN A 87 -18.69 -12.36 26.96
N ARG A 88 -19.98 -12.35 26.62
CA ARG A 88 -20.49 -11.77 25.37
C ARG A 88 -20.12 -10.29 25.19
N PRO A 89 -20.29 -9.39 26.18
CA PRO A 89 -19.92 -7.97 26.01
C PRO A 89 -18.43 -7.77 25.74
N ILE A 90 -17.59 -8.60 26.36
CA ILE A 90 -16.13 -8.56 26.17
C ILE A 90 -15.79 -9.03 24.76
N ALA A 91 -16.39 -10.13 24.30
CA ALA A 91 -16.22 -10.63 22.94
C ALA A 91 -16.67 -9.63 21.87
N GLU A 92 -17.82 -8.97 22.05
CA GLU A 92 -18.29 -7.92 21.16
C GLU A 92 -17.33 -6.73 21.10
N GLN A 93 -16.76 -6.34 22.24
CA GLN A 93 -15.76 -5.27 22.29
C GLN A 93 -14.46 -5.68 21.59
N VAL A 94 -14.04 -6.94 21.72
CA VAL A 94 -12.89 -7.50 20.98
C VAL A 94 -13.16 -7.48 19.47
N LEU A 95 -14.36 -7.83 19.01
CA LEU A 95 -14.73 -7.78 17.58
C LEU A 95 -14.75 -6.35 17.02
N ARG A 96 -14.97 -5.33 17.86
CA ARG A 96 -14.97 -3.91 17.42
C ARG A 96 -13.59 -3.32 17.25
N GLY A 97 -12.65 -3.66 18.13
CA GLY A 97 -11.32 -3.00 18.12
C GLY A 97 -10.19 -3.80 18.76
N GLY A 98 -10.37 -5.11 18.93
CA GLY A 98 -9.41 -6.01 19.57
C GLY A 98 -9.27 -5.78 21.07
N VAL A 99 -8.26 -6.43 21.66
CA VAL A 99 -7.91 -6.29 23.09
C VAL A 99 -7.65 -4.83 23.52
N PRO A 100 -7.03 -3.95 22.69
CA PRO A 100 -6.89 -2.54 23.07
C PRO A 100 -8.23 -1.82 23.33
N ALA A 101 -9.29 -2.18 22.60
CA ALA A 101 -10.61 -1.61 22.83
C ALA A 101 -11.23 -2.07 24.15
N VAL A 102 -10.89 -3.27 24.63
CA VAL A 102 -11.27 -3.75 25.96
C VAL A 102 -10.54 -2.95 27.04
N ARG A 103 -9.22 -2.76 26.90
CA ARG A 103 -8.43 -1.92 27.83
C ARG A 103 -9.02 -0.52 27.97
N GLN A 104 -9.25 0.15 26.85
CA GLN A 104 -9.85 1.50 26.84
C GLN A 104 -11.27 1.54 27.42
N ALA A 105 -12.06 0.49 27.26
CA ALA A 105 -13.40 0.42 27.85
C ALA A 105 -13.33 0.30 29.37
N VAL A 106 -12.40 -0.51 29.88
CA VAL A 106 -12.16 -0.64 31.32
C VAL A 106 -11.67 0.68 31.91
N ASP A 107 -10.68 1.32 31.28
CA ASP A 107 -10.12 2.58 31.78
C ASP A 107 -11.21 3.66 31.92
N LYS A 108 -12.06 3.80 30.89
CA LYS A 108 -13.21 4.72 30.91
C LYS A 108 -14.21 4.38 32.02
N GLN A 109 -14.48 3.09 32.23
CA GLN A 109 -15.41 2.69 33.29
C GLN A 109 -14.82 2.95 34.67
N ASN A 110 -13.52 2.76 34.86
CA ASN A 110 -12.83 3.06 36.12
C ASN A 110 -12.81 4.56 36.41
N GLU A 111 -12.64 5.42 35.39
CA GLU A 111 -12.78 6.87 35.52
C GLU A 111 -14.20 7.27 35.98
N LEU A 112 -15.24 6.62 35.44
CA LEU A 112 -16.62 6.86 35.85
C LEU A 112 -16.89 6.37 37.28
N ASN A 113 -16.40 5.19 37.64
CA ASN A 113 -16.56 4.65 38.99
C ASN A 113 -15.88 5.56 40.02
N LYS A 114 -14.68 6.10 39.71
CA LYS A 114 -14.01 7.11 40.53
C LYS A 114 -14.85 8.35 40.74
N GLN A 115 -15.48 8.87 39.68
CA GLN A 115 -16.35 10.05 39.77
C GLN A 115 -17.61 9.78 40.60
N GLN A 116 -18.11 8.55 40.60
CA GLN A 116 -19.33 8.14 41.30
C GLN A 116 -19.06 7.57 42.71
N GLY A 117 -17.79 7.51 43.14
CA GLY A 117 -17.40 6.91 44.42
C GLY A 117 -17.61 5.39 44.50
N LEU A 118 -17.71 4.72 43.35
CA LEU A 118 -17.84 3.26 43.23
C LEU A 118 -16.45 2.60 43.16
N PRO A 119 -16.32 1.32 43.56
CA PRO A 119 -15.05 0.60 43.46
C PRO A 119 -14.57 0.45 42.00
N GLU A 120 -13.25 0.46 41.80
CA GLU A 120 -12.62 0.23 40.50
C GLU A 120 -12.77 -1.22 40.04
N ILE A 121 -12.90 -1.42 38.73
CA ILE A 121 -12.92 -2.73 38.09
C ILE A 121 -11.49 -3.25 37.94
N HIS A 122 -11.28 -4.50 38.32
CA HIS A 122 -10.02 -5.22 38.04
C HIS A 122 -9.89 -5.53 36.55
N GLY A 123 -9.25 -4.62 35.82
CA GLY A 123 -9.14 -4.68 34.36
C GLY A 123 -8.31 -5.82 33.80
N GLU A 124 -7.32 -6.29 34.55
CA GLU A 124 -6.37 -7.31 34.09
C GLU A 124 -7.07 -8.64 33.77
N GLU A 125 -8.04 -9.05 34.58
CA GLU A 125 -8.81 -10.28 34.37
C GLU A 125 -9.68 -10.19 33.11
N LEU A 126 -10.31 -9.04 32.87
CA LEU A 126 -11.10 -8.79 31.66
C LEU A 126 -10.24 -8.79 30.41
N VAL A 127 -9.02 -8.26 30.50
CA VAL A 127 -8.03 -8.25 29.41
C VAL A 127 -7.52 -9.67 29.15
N ALA A 128 -7.20 -10.44 30.20
CA ALA A 128 -6.78 -11.84 30.07
C ALA A 128 -7.86 -12.69 29.41
N LEU A 129 -9.13 -12.49 29.79
CA LEU A 129 -10.27 -13.17 29.17
C LEU A 129 -10.42 -12.76 27.69
N ALA A 130 -10.27 -11.47 27.37
CA ALA A 130 -10.30 -10.99 25.99
C ALA A 130 -9.18 -11.60 25.14
N GLU A 131 -7.97 -11.75 25.68
CA GLU A 131 -6.83 -12.40 25.03
C GLU A 131 -7.08 -13.89 24.78
N GLY A 132 -7.76 -14.57 25.70
CA GLY A 132 -8.19 -15.97 25.54
C GLY A 132 -9.28 -16.18 24.48
N LEU A 133 -10.20 -15.22 24.31
CA LEU A 133 -11.27 -15.28 23.32
C LEU A 133 -10.84 -14.87 21.90
N LEU A 134 -9.87 -13.96 21.80
CA LEU A 134 -9.35 -13.42 20.54
C LEU A 134 -9.05 -14.48 19.47
N PRO A 135 -8.41 -15.62 19.77
CA PRO A 135 -8.04 -16.61 18.77
C PRO A 135 -9.27 -17.26 18.11
N LYS A 136 -10.33 -17.54 18.90
CA LYS A 136 -11.60 -18.08 18.39
C LYS A 136 -12.36 -17.04 17.56
N LEU A 137 -12.42 -15.80 18.05
CA LEU A 137 -13.09 -14.70 17.35
C LEU A 137 -12.42 -14.39 16.00
N ARG A 138 -11.08 -14.39 15.93
CA ARG A 138 -10.35 -14.23 14.67
C ARG A 138 -10.61 -15.35 13.67
N SER A 139 -10.68 -16.60 14.16
CA SER A 139 -11.03 -17.75 13.32
C SER A 139 -12.41 -17.58 12.69
N ALA A 140 -13.40 -17.17 13.49
CA ALA A 140 -14.75 -16.90 13.03
C ALA A 140 -14.83 -15.73 12.03
N GLU A 141 -14.15 -14.61 12.33
CA GLU A 141 -14.04 -13.47 11.41
C GLU A 141 -13.41 -13.82 10.07
N TRP A 142 -12.35 -14.63 10.11
CA TRP A 142 -11.70 -15.11 8.90
C TRP A 142 -12.63 -16.03 8.12
N ARG A 143 -13.34 -16.94 8.80
CA ARG A 143 -14.28 -17.86 8.15
C ARG A 143 -15.46 -17.14 7.49
N ASP A 144 -16.03 -16.13 8.15
CA ASP A 144 -17.04 -15.24 7.56
C ASP A 144 -16.55 -14.54 6.27
N LYS A 145 -15.27 -14.20 6.20
CA LYS A 145 -14.64 -13.63 5.00
C LYS A 145 -14.37 -14.69 3.95
N ALA A 146 -13.90 -15.87 4.37
CA ALA A 146 -13.55 -16.98 3.50
C ALA A 146 -14.78 -17.54 2.78
N ASP A 147 -15.89 -17.73 3.48
CA ASP A 147 -17.14 -18.22 2.88
C ASP A 147 -17.70 -17.23 1.84
N ASN A 148 -17.63 -15.92 2.14
CA ASN A 148 -17.99 -14.90 1.16
C ASN A 148 -17.02 -14.90 -0.02
N ALA A 149 -15.72 -15.01 0.23
CA ALA A 149 -14.72 -15.03 -0.83
C ALA A 149 -14.91 -16.25 -1.76
N LEU A 150 -15.25 -17.42 -1.21
CA LEU A 150 -15.56 -18.61 -2.00
C LEU A 150 -16.83 -18.43 -2.84
N SER A 151 -17.88 -17.82 -2.31
CA SER A 151 -19.15 -17.65 -3.04
C SER A 151 -19.07 -16.67 -4.21
N ILE A 152 -18.10 -15.74 -4.20
CA ILE A 152 -17.84 -14.79 -5.30
C ILE A 152 -16.43 -14.94 -5.87
N LEU A 153 -15.83 -16.13 -5.79
CA LEU A 153 -14.43 -16.38 -6.08
C LEU A 153 -14.00 -15.88 -7.47
N ASP A 154 -14.84 -16.07 -8.49
CA ASP A 154 -14.55 -15.71 -9.89
C ASP A 154 -14.64 -14.22 -10.20
N GLU A 155 -15.32 -13.46 -9.34
CA GLU A 155 -15.55 -12.02 -9.56
C GLU A 155 -14.87 -11.14 -8.52
N LEU A 156 -14.33 -11.73 -7.46
CA LEU A 156 -13.66 -11.03 -6.37
C LEU A 156 -12.40 -10.28 -6.85
N ASP A 157 -12.15 -9.09 -6.31
CA ASP A 157 -10.88 -8.39 -6.55
C ASP A 157 -9.69 -9.24 -6.06
N LEU A 158 -8.68 -9.45 -6.91
CA LEU A 158 -7.48 -10.22 -6.53
C LEU A 158 -6.75 -9.65 -5.31
N ARG A 159 -6.85 -8.33 -5.05
CA ARG A 159 -6.29 -7.74 -3.84
C ARG A 159 -7.01 -8.23 -2.58
N ASP A 160 -8.34 -8.25 -2.63
CA ASP A 160 -9.16 -8.70 -1.52
C ASP A 160 -8.99 -10.23 -1.33
N LEU A 161 -8.92 -11.01 -2.42
CA LEU A 161 -8.62 -12.45 -2.35
C LEU A 161 -7.26 -12.75 -1.71
N ARG A 162 -6.19 -12.02 -2.11
CA ARG A 162 -4.86 -12.12 -1.48
C ARG A 162 -4.91 -11.80 0.01
N SER A 163 -5.69 -10.80 0.41
CA SER A 163 -5.86 -10.43 1.82
C SER A 163 -6.48 -11.57 2.64
N VAL A 164 -7.51 -12.25 2.11
CA VAL A 164 -8.15 -13.38 2.78
C VAL A 164 -7.21 -14.58 2.88
N VAL A 165 -6.45 -14.87 1.82
CA VAL A 165 -5.45 -15.95 1.80
C VAL A 165 -4.34 -15.70 2.82
N VAL A 166 -3.80 -14.47 2.91
CA VAL A 166 -2.78 -14.12 3.93
C VAL A 166 -3.36 -14.20 5.34
N ALA A 167 -4.60 -13.77 5.54
CA ALA A 167 -5.26 -13.88 6.85
C ALA A 167 -5.50 -15.33 7.29
N ALA A 168 -5.50 -16.29 6.36
CA ALA A 168 -5.71 -17.71 6.65
C ALA A 168 -4.63 -18.28 7.57
N ASP A 169 -3.39 -17.78 7.52
CA ASP A 169 -2.29 -18.27 8.36
C ASP A 169 -2.60 -18.14 9.87
N THR A 170 -3.43 -17.18 10.25
CA THR A 170 -3.86 -16.98 11.66
C THR A 170 -5.30 -17.40 11.94
N GLY A 171 -6.12 -17.50 10.88
CA GLY A 171 -7.55 -17.76 10.94
C GLY A 171 -7.97 -19.21 10.70
N ALA A 172 -7.17 -20.01 9.98
CA ALA A 172 -7.48 -21.40 9.67
C ALA A 172 -6.84 -22.35 10.69
N ARG A 173 -7.62 -22.78 11.68
CA ARG A 173 -7.15 -23.53 12.87
C ARG A 173 -7.55 -25.01 12.88
N ASP A 174 -8.59 -25.36 12.15
CA ASP A 174 -9.18 -26.70 12.09
C ASP A 174 -9.12 -27.23 10.65
N ASP A 175 -9.24 -28.55 10.46
CA ASP A 175 -9.06 -29.19 9.15
C ASP A 175 -10.01 -28.65 8.08
N GLU A 176 -11.25 -28.36 8.45
CA GLU A 176 -12.23 -27.75 7.56
C GLU A 176 -11.79 -26.34 7.12
N THR A 177 -11.32 -25.51 8.05
CA THR A 177 -10.81 -24.18 7.72
C THR A 177 -9.51 -24.23 6.92
N ARG A 178 -8.66 -25.25 7.13
CA ARG A 178 -7.46 -25.48 6.30
C ARG A 178 -7.84 -25.87 4.87
N SER A 179 -8.88 -26.68 4.71
CA SER A 179 -9.43 -27.03 3.39
C SER A 179 -9.95 -25.80 2.65
N ILE A 180 -10.74 -24.94 3.32
CA ILE A 180 -11.20 -23.66 2.76
C ILE A 180 -10.02 -22.76 2.36
N ALA A 181 -9.01 -22.67 3.22
CA ALA A 181 -7.80 -21.90 2.92
C ALA A 181 -7.07 -22.44 1.67
N GLN A 182 -7.03 -23.76 1.50
CA GLN A 182 -6.44 -24.38 0.32
C GLN A 182 -7.23 -24.06 -0.95
N GLN A 183 -8.56 -24.19 -0.92
CA GLN A 183 -9.42 -23.81 -2.05
C GLN A 183 -9.23 -22.35 -2.46
N LEU A 184 -9.07 -21.43 -1.49
CA LEU A 184 -8.80 -20.03 -1.77
C LEU A 184 -7.40 -19.79 -2.37
N ARG A 185 -6.38 -20.55 -1.96
CA ARG A 185 -5.03 -20.50 -2.56
C ARG A 185 -5.04 -21.01 -4.00
N ASP A 186 -5.72 -22.11 -4.25
CA ASP A 186 -5.85 -22.70 -5.58
C ASP A 186 -6.63 -21.76 -6.50
N GLY A 187 -7.75 -21.21 -6.01
CA GLY A 187 -8.53 -20.19 -6.71
C GLY A 187 -7.73 -18.92 -7.02
N LEU A 188 -6.95 -18.43 -6.05
CA LEU A 188 -6.06 -17.29 -6.28
C LEU A 188 -5.02 -17.58 -7.36
N THR A 189 -4.41 -18.76 -7.35
CA THR A 189 -3.39 -19.16 -8.33
C THR A 189 -4.00 -19.20 -9.72
N ARG A 190 -5.12 -19.92 -9.88
CA ARG A 190 -5.86 -19.99 -11.15
C ARG A 190 -6.22 -18.60 -11.69
N ARG A 191 -6.80 -17.74 -10.85
CA ARG A 191 -7.24 -16.41 -11.32
C ARG A 191 -6.08 -15.47 -11.66
N VAL A 192 -4.95 -15.59 -10.96
CA VAL A 192 -3.73 -14.85 -11.33
C VAL A 192 -3.19 -15.32 -12.69
N GLU A 193 -3.23 -16.62 -12.96
CA GLU A 193 -2.82 -17.20 -14.25
C GLU A 193 -3.77 -16.80 -15.38
N GLU A 194 -5.08 -16.81 -15.15
CA GLU A 194 -6.10 -16.35 -16.09
C GLU A 194 -5.94 -14.85 -16.43
N GLU A 195 -5.73 -14.00 -15.43
CA GLU A 195 -5.46 -12.57 -15.64
C GLU A 195 -4.14 -12.35 -16.38
N HIS A 196 -3.10 -13.13 -16.08
CA HIS A 196 -1.83 -13.07 -16.80
C HIS A 196 -1.97 -13.47 -18.26
N THR A 197 -2.69 -14.56 -18.53
CA THR A 197 -2.99 -15.03 -19.88
C THR A 197 -3.80 -14.00 -20.67
N SER A 198 -4.83 -13.43 -20.04
CA SER A 198 -5.66 -12.38 -20.64
C SER A 198 -4.88 -11.10 -20.93
N TRP A 199 -3.97 -10.71 -20.03
CA TRP A 199 -3.08 -9.56 -20.22
C TRP A 199 -2.10 -9.77 -21.37
N LEU A 200 -1.50 -10.95 -21.47
CA LEU A 200 -0.62 -11.29 -22.60
C LEU A 200 -1.41 -11.31 -23.92
N ALA A 201 -2.60 -11.89 -23.94
CA ALA A 201 -3.48 -11.89 -25.11
C ALA A 201 -3.79 -10.45 -25.55
N GLU A 202 -4.24 -9.58 -24.63
CA GLU A 202 -4.52 -8.16 -24.91
C GLU A 202 -3.27 -7.42 -25.43
N LEU A 203 -2.09 -7.74 -24.90
CA LEU A 203 -0.81 -7.18 -25.36
C LEU A 203 -0.48 -7.62 -26.79
N THR A 204 -0.61 -8.91 -27.09
CA THR A 204 -0.35 -9.44 -28.44
C THR A 204 -1.33 -8.92 -29.48
N GLU A 205 -2.62 -8.81 -29.13
CA GLU A 205 -3.65 -8.25 -30.00
C GLU A 205 -3.41 -6.75 -30.25
N THR A 206 -3.09 -5.99 -29.20
CA THR A 206 -2.76 -4.56 -29.31
C THR A 206 -1.53 -4.34 -30.20
N LEU A 207 -0.55 -5.25 -30.15
CA LEU A 207 0.61 -5.23 -31.04
C LEU A 207 0.24 -5.55 -32.48
N ALA A 208 -0.59 -6.56 -32.72
CA ALA A 208 -1.06 -6.92 -34.05
C ALA A 208 -1.88 -5.79 -34.71
N GLU A 209 -2.61 -5.01 -33.91
CA GLU A 209 -3.32 -3.82 -34.37
C GLU A 209 -2.43 -2.59 -34.61
N GLY A 210 -1.12 -2.66 -34.36
CA GLY A 210 -0.19 -1.54 -34.50
C GLY A 210 -0.36 -0.43 -33.47
N ARG A 211 -1.06 -0.68 -32.35
CA ARG A 211 -1.33 0.31 -31.29
C ARG A 211 -0.18 0.39 -30.28
N ILE A 212 0.97 0.85 -30.73
CA ILE A 212 2.26 0.73 -30.02
C ILE A 212 2.30 1.46 -28.68
N VAL A 213 1.84 2.71 -28.63
CA VAL A 213 1.77 3.48 -27.37
C VAL A 213 0.90 2.76 -26.33
N ARG A 214 -0.21 2.13 -26.78
CA ARG A 214 -1.07 1.33 -25.91
C ARG A 214 -0.37 0.05 -25.47
N ALA A 215 0.31 -0.65 -26.37
CA ALA A 215 1.06 -1.87 -26.08
C ALA A 215 2.19 -1.61 -25.06
N LEU A 216 2.99 -0.56 -25.26
CA LEU A 216 4.04 -0.14 -24.33
C LEU A 216 3.47 0.18 -22.95
N ARG A 217 2.35 0.92 -22.87
CA ARG A 217 1.66 1.18 -21.60
C ARG A 217 1.14 -0.08 -20.94
N LEU A 218 0.58 -1.02 -21.70
CA LEU A 218 0.08 -2.30 -21.20
C LEU A 218 1.22 -3.19 -20.68
N SER A 219 2.37 -3.21 -21.36
CA SER A 219 3.57 -3.94 -20.95
C SER A 219 4.13 -3.48 -19.59
N SER A 220 3.86 -2.23 -19.19
CA SER A 220 4.30 -1.68 -17.90
C SER A 220 3.39 -2.04 -16.71
N ARG A 221 2.24 -2.69 -16.95
CA ARG A 221 1.21 -2.97 -15.93
C ARG A 221 0.85 -4.46 -15.88
N PRO A 222 1.80 -5.34 -15.51
CA PRO A 222 1.48 -6.75 -15.34
C PRO A 222 0.54 -6.97 -14.13
N PRO A 223 -0.30 -8.01 -14.15
CA PRO A 223 -1.21 -8.33 -13.03
C PRO A 223 -0.45 -8.76 -11.75
N LYS A 224 0.79 -9.23 -11.90
CA LYS A 224 1.71 -9.53 -10.82
C LYS A 224 3.01 -8.77 -11.02
N ALA A 225 3.48 -8.08 -9.97
CA ALA A 225 4.76 -7.38 -10.02
C ALA A 225 5.88 -8.36 -10.35
N GLY A 226 6.68 -8.05 -11.37
CA GLY A 226 7.75 -8.92 -11.84
C GLY A 226 7.30 -10.10 -12.70
N ALA A 227 6.03 -10.19 -13.12
CA ALA A 227 5.62 -11.20 -14.10
C ALA A 227 6.42 -11.01 -15.40
N PRO A 228 7.16 -12.03 -15.85
CA PRO A 228 7.99 -11.91 -17.04
C PRO A 228 7.11 -11.86 -18.30
N ILE A 229 7.46 -10.96 -19.22
CA ILE A 229 6.92 -11.00 -20.58
C ILE A 229 7.70 -12.06 -21.36
N PRO A 230 7.04 -12.92 -22.16
CA PRO A 230 7.75 -13.86 -23.02
C PRO A 230 8.78 -13.16 -23.92
N ALA A 231 9.93 -13.80 -24.14
CA ALA A 231 11.03 -13.23 -24.91
C ALA A 231 10.57 -12.83 -26.33
N GLU A 232 9.73 -13.63 -26.97
CA GLU A 232 9.17 -13.33 -28.29
C GLU A 232 8.35 -12.04 -28.32
N VAL A 233 7.51 -11.81 -27.32
CA VAL A 233 6.70 -10.58 -27.21
C VAL A 233 7.59 -9.37 -26.93
N THR A 234 8.64 -9.56 -26.12
CA THR A 234 9.65 -8.55 -25.83
C THR A 234 10.40 -8.14 -27.11
N THR A 235 10.86 -9.11 -27.90
CA THR A 235 11.53 -8.88 -29.19
C THR A 235 10.60 -8.15 -30.16
N LYS A 236 9.35 -8.60 -30.31
CA LYS A 236 8.34 -7.93 -31.15
C LYS A 236 8.10 -6.48 -30.70
N LEU A 237 7.96 -6.24 -29.39
CA LEU A 237 7.83 -4.89 -28.84
C LEU A 237 9.01 -4.00 -29.21
N THR A 238 10.23 -4.51 -29.09
CA THR A 238 11.45 -3.76 -29.43
C THR A 238 11.48 -3.41 -30.91
N VAL A 239 11.28 -4.39 -31.80
CA VAL A 239 11.31 -4.20 -33.26
C VAL A 239 10.26 -3.17 -33.69
N VAL A 240 9.00 -3.37 -33.30
CA VAL A 240 7.90 -2.47 -33.69
C VAL A 240 8.08 -1.06 -33.11
N THR A 241 8.71 -0.94 -31.92
CA THR A 241 9.04 0.38 -31.35
C THR A 241 10.11 1.09 -32.18
N LEU A 242 11.17 0.37 -32.62
CA LEU A 242 12.22 0.94 -33.46
C LEU A 242 11.68 1.39 -34.84
N GLU A 243 10.78 0.61 -35.44
CA GLU A 243 10.08 0.99 -36.69
C GLU A 243 9.26 2.28 -36.56
N ASN A 244 8.88 2.67 -35.33
CA ASN A 244 8.15 3.91 -35.04
C ASN A 244 9.04 5.02 -34.47
N LEU A 245 10.35 4.80 -34.39
CA LEU A 245 11.34 5.79 -33.98
C LEU A 245 12.29 6.07 -35.15
N THR A 246 11.72 6.34 -36.32
CA THR A 246 12.42 6.67 -37.57
C THR A 246 12.35 8.16 -37.88
N LEU A 247 13.16 8.62 -38.84
CA LEU A 247 13.15 10.02 -39.33
C LEU A 247 11.84 10.41 -40.02
N GLU A 248 11.11 9.44 -40.57
CA GLU A 248 9.81 9.65 -41.22
C GLU A 248 8.66 9.82 -40.23
N THR A 249 8.90 9.47 -38.96
CA THR A 249 7.88 9.58 -37.92
C THR A 249 7.77 11.02 -37.42
N SER A 250 6.55 11.53 -37.30
CA SER A 250 6.31 12.88 -36.77
C SER A 250 6.85 13.04 -35.34
N HIS A 251 7.36 14.24 -35.03
CA HIS A 251 7.94 14.53 -33.71
C HIS A 251 6.96 14.31 -32.55
N ASP A 252 5.67 14.61 -32.75
CA ASP A 252 4.62 14.37 -31.74
C ASP A 252 4.45 12.88 -31.44
N ARG A 253 4.46 12.03 -32.48
CA ARG A 253 4.36 10.58 -32.32
C ARG A 253 5.62 10.03 -31.66
N TRP A 254 6.78 10.55 -32.04
CA TRP A 254 8.07 10.23 -31.42
C TRP A 254 8.03 10.50 -29.91
N ALA A 255 7.55 11.68 -29.49
CA ALA A 255 7.39 12.05 -28.09
C ALA A 255 6.43 11.11 -27.33
N MET A 256 5.29 10.73 -27.94
CA MET A 256 4.33 9.79 -27.33
C MET A 256 4.91 8.39 -27.14
N VAL A 257 5.68 7.89 -28.12
CA VAL A 257 6.33 6.58 -28.06
C VAL A 257 7.38 6.58 -26.96
N ILE A 258 8.21 7.62 -26.86
CA ILE A 258 9.24 7.75 -25.81
C ILE A 258 8.62 7.86 -24.40
N ASP A 259 7.55 8.64 -24.22
CA ASP A 259 6.86 8.75 -22.92
C ASP A 259 6.29 7.38 -22.47
N ALA A 260 5.78 6.57 -23.39
CA ALA A 260 5.32 5.21 -23.10
C ALA A 260 6.48 4.22 -22.89
N LEU A 261 7.52 4.29 -23.73
CA LEU A 261 8.71 3.44 -23.67
C LEU A 261 9.42 3.58 -22.32
N ALA A 262 9.48 4.79 -21.75
CA ALA A 262 10.14 5.06 -20.48
C ALA A 262 9.68 4.16 -19.31
N PHE A 263 8.44 3.67 -19.36
CA PHE A 263 7.88 2.77 -18.33
C PHE A 263 7.83 1.31 -18.77
N SER A 264 8.13 1.01 -20.03
CA SER A 264 8.14 -0.35 -20.55
C SER A 264 9.37 -1.13 -20.06
N PRO A 265 9.28 -2.47 -19.92
CA PRO A 265 10.43 -3.33 -19.69
C PRO A 265 11.46 -3.31 -20.84
N VAL A 266 11.07 -3.00 -22.08
CA VAL A 266 11.99 -3.00 -23.24
C VAL A 266 12.81 -1.71 -23.40
N ARG A 267 12.67 -0.76 -22.47
CA ARG A 267 13.26 0.59 -22.59
C ARG A 267 14.78 0.60 -22.78
N THR A 268 15.49 -0.39 -22.24
CA THR A 268 16.95 -0.51 -22.37
C THR A 268 17.39 -1.18 -23.66
N ALA A 269 16.49 -1.92 -24.32
CA ALA A 269 16.77 -2.62 -25.57
C ALA A 269 16.49 -1.78 -26.82
N VAL A 270 15.72 -0.69 -26.69
CA VAL A 270 15.37 0.20 -27.80
C VAL A 270 16.37 1.36 -27.87
N THR A 271 17.18 1.37 -28.93
CA THR A 271 18.07 2.47 -29.30
C THR A 271 17.78 2.85 -30.75
N PRO A 272 17.17 4.03 -31.02
CA PRO A 272 16.90 4.48 -32.38
C PRO A 272 18.20 4.63 -33.18
N GLU A 273 18.20 4.18 -34.44
CA GLU A 273 19.38 4.29 -35.32
C GLU A 273 19.66 5.74 -35.74
N ALA A 274 18.61 6.53 -35.94
CA ALA A 274 18.71 7.93 -36.33
C ALA A 274 17.76 8.78 -35.48
N VAL A 275 18.27 9.94 -35.06
CA VAL A 275 17.49 10.98 -34.39
C VAL A 275 17.17 12.08 -35.41
N PRO A 276 15.97 12.67 -35.40
CA PRO A 276 15.64 13.80 -36.26
C PRO A 276 16.70 14.90 -36.17
N THR A 277 17.20 15.37 -37.32
CA THR A 277 18.29 16.35 -37.43
C THR A 277 17.91 17.71 -36.84
N GLU A 278 16.65 18.11 -36.94
CA GLU A 278 16.09 19.33 -36.33
C GLU A 278 14.93 18.97 -35.39
N PRO A 279 15.20 18.42 -34.19
CA PRO A 279 14.13 18.03 -33.28
C PRO A 279 13.46 19.26 -32.69
N SER A 280 12.13 19.27 -32.68
CA SER A 280 11.34 20.36 -32.10
C SER A 280 11.59 20.50 -30.59
N ASP A 281 11.42 21.71 -30.05
CA ASP A 281 11.59 21.96 -28.62
C ASP A 281 10.65 21.12 -27.76
N ALA A 282 9.43 20.84 -28.27
CA ALA A 282 8.48 19.94 -27.63
C ALA A 282 9.00 18.51 -27.53
N LEU A 283 9.65 18.00 -28.58
CA LEU A 283 10.27 16.67 -28.58
C LEU A 283 11.46 16.61 -27.62
N LYS A 284 12.35 17.61 -27.64
CA LYS A 284 13.46 17.71 -26.68
C LYS A 284 12.96 17.75 -25.24
N ALA A 285 11.91 18.52 -24.96
CA ALA A 285 11.29 18.60 -23.64
C ALA A 285 10.68 17.25 -23.20
N ALA A 286 10.04 16.52 -24.12
CA ALA A 286 9.51 15.20 -23.84
C ALA A 286 10.61 14.18 -23.51
N VAL A 287 11.72 14.18 -24.25
CA VAL A 287 12.89 13.33 -23.96
C VAL A 287 13.50 13.72 -22.62
N ALA A 288 13.70 15.02 -22.35
CA ALA A 288 14.23 15.52 -21.10
C ALA A 288 13.41 15.08 -19.88
N LYS A 289 12.07 15.10 -19.99
CA LYS A 289 11.14 14.64 -18.95
C LYS A 289 11.39 13.19 -18.53
N VAL A 290 11.76 12.31 -19.48
CA VAL A 290 11.98 10.88 -19.22
C VAL A 290 13.45 10.46 -19.23
N ALA A 291 14.38 11.41 -19.34
CA ALA A 291 15.81 11.16 -19.47
C ALA A 291 16.39 10.23 -18.39
N SER A 292 15.96 10.40 -17.14
CA SER A 292 16.35 9.51 -16.01
C SER A 292 16.00 8.02 -16.21
N ARG A 293 15.02 7.71 -17.06
CA ARG A 293 14.57 6.33 -17.34
C ARG A 293 15.12 5.79 -18.65
N VAL A 294 15.54 6.65 -19.57
CA VAL A 294 16.02 6.29 -20.91
C VAL A 294 17.29 7.09 -21.25
N PRO A 295 18.38 6.92 -20.47
CA PRO A 295 19.54 7.78 -20.53
C PRO A 295 20.31 7.67 -21.85
N HIS A 296 20.34 6.49 -22.47
CA HIS A 296 20.98 6.26 -23.77
C HIS A 296 20.28 7.03 -24.90
N ILE A 297 18.94 7.13 -24.88
CA ILE A 297 18.21 7.96 -25.86
C ILE A 297 18.43 9.44 -25.57
N ALA A 298 18.40 9.86 -24.30
CA ALA A 298 18.64 11.26 -23.94
C ALA A 298 20.02 11.75 -24.41
N ALA A 299 21.05 10.90 -24.35
CA ALA A 299 22.37 11.19 -24.86
C ALA A 299 22.38 11.49 -26.36
N LEU A 300 21.55 10.80 -27.17
CA LEU A 300 21.42 11.07 -28.61
C LEU A 300 20.83 12.45 -28.91
N PHE A 301 20.08 13.04 -27.96
CA PHE A 301 19.57 14.43 -28.05
C PHE A 301 20.52 15.46 -27.41
N GLY A 302 21.69 15.05 -26.92
CA GLY A 302 22.60 15.92 -26.19
C GLY A 302 22.09 16.35 -24.81
N ILE A 303 21.13 15.61 -24.23
CA ILE A 303 20.58 15.92 -22.90
C ILE A 303 21.37 15.16 -21.85
N ASP A 304 22.14 15.87 -21.03
CA ASP A 304 22.90 15.28 -19.93
C ASP A 304 21.99 14.93 -18.75
N VAL A 305 21.86 13.63 -18.47
CA VAL A 305 21.04 13.09 -17.38
C VAL A 305 21.74 13.23 -16.02
N SER A 306 23.07 13.40 -16.00
CA SER A 306 23.86 13.63 -14.79
C SER A 306 23.49 14.97 -14.11
N ALA A 307 22.92 15.92 -14.85
CA ALA A 307 22.50 17.22 -14.35
C ALA A 307 21.10 17.25 -13.70
N ALA A 308 20.35 16.14 -13.68
CA ALA A 308 19.00 16.13 -13.10
C ALA A 308 19.05 16.30 -11.56
N PRO A 309 18.40 17.33 -10.98
CA PRO A 309 18.45 17.55 -9.53
C PRO A 309 17.81 16.36 -8.82
N LYS A 310 18.59 15.67 -7.99
CA LYS A 310 18.10 14.62 -7.09
C LYS A 310 16.90 15.18 -6.33
N ARG A 311 15.71 14.62 -6.57
CA ARG A 311 14.49 14.99 -5.83
C ARG A 311 14.79 14.85 -4.34
N LYS A 312 14.87 15.98 -3.63
CA LYS A 312 15.04 15.98 -2.17
C LYS A 312 13.85 15.22 -1.59
N ARG A 313 14.10 14.01 -1.09
CA ARG A 313 13.09 13.27 -0.32
C ARG A 313 12.67 14.20 0.82
N PRO A 314 11.37 14.43 1.04
CA PRO A 314 10.94 15.16 2.22
C PRO A 314 11.52 14.46 3.46
N PRO A 315 12.06 15.20 4.44
CA PRO A 315 12.62 14.60 5.64
C PRO A 315 11.53 13.75 6.29
N LYS A 316 11.85 12.49 6.56
CA LYS A 316 10.99 11.58 7.31
C LYS A 316 10.72 12.26 8.66
N PRO A 317 9.45 12.43 9.09
CA PRO A 317 9.18 12.98 10.41
C PRO A 317 9.93 12.12 11.43
N ALA A 318 10.70 12.78 12.31
CA ALA A 318 11.45 12.11 13.35
C ALA A 318 10.46 11.31 14.19
N GLY A 319 10.55 9.97 14.10
CA GLY A 319 9.79 9.10 14.98
C GLY A 319 10.15 9.45 16.42
N GLU A 320 9.13 9.71 17.21
CA GLU A 320 9.23 9.97 18.64
C GLU A 320 10.11 8.89 19.28
N LYS A 321 11.19 9.33 19.93
CA LYS A 321 12.13 8.44 20.60
C LYS A 321 11.38 7.70 21.70
N ARG A 322 11.18 6.41 21.51
CA ARG A 322 10.71 5.48 22.54
C ARG A 322 11.67 5.59 23.74
N PRO A 323 11.19 5.83 24.97
CA PRO A 323 12.05 5.87 26.14
C PRO A 323 12.71 4.50 26.36
N PRO A 324 13.94 4.45 26.90
CA PRO A 324 14.67 3.21 27.11
C PRO A 324 13.96 2.32 28.15
N ALA A 325 14.05 1.01 27.94
CA ALA A 325 13.51 0.01 28.84
C ALA A 325 14.21 0.07 30.23
N PRO A 326 13.51 -0.25 31.33
CA PRO A 326 14.13 -0.37 32.65
C PRO A 326 15.15 -1.51 32.69
N PRO A 327 16.20 -1.42 33.53
CA PRO A 327 17.20 -2.47 33.65
C PRO A 327 16.59 -3.74 34.28
N GLU A 328 16.95 -4.86 33.69
CA GLU A 328 16.65 -6.22 34.12
C GLU A 328 17.28 -6.47 35.50
N ALA A 329 16.44 -6.85 36.47
CA ALA A 329 16.87 -7.18 37.82
C ALA A 329 17.69 -8.47 37.79
N ALA A 330 18.87 -8.42 38.41
CA ALA A 330 19.79 -9.55 38.52
C ALA A 330 19.14 -10.74 39.23
N ALA A 331 19.25 -11.92 38.63
CA ALA A 331 18.96 -13.19 39.26
C ALA A 331 19.89 -13.40 40.48
N PRO A 332 19.38 -13.89 41.62
CA PRO A 332 20.24 -14.24 42.74
C PRO A 332 21.09 -15.47 42.41
N ALA A 333 22.37 -15.38 42.77
CA ALA A 333 23.39 -16.40 42.62
C ALA A 333 23.02 -17.68 43.38
N ALA A 334 23.25 -18.82 42.73
CA ALA A 334 23.25 -20.14 43.34
C ALA A 334 24.41 -20.23 44.34
N GLU A 335 24.09 -20.64 45.56
CA GLU A 335 25.04 -20.97 46.61
C GLU A 335 25.51 -22.41 46.37
N GLU A 336 26.82 -22.59 46.13
CA GLU A 336 27.49 -23.89 46.01
C GLU A 336 27.51 -24.64 47.36
N PRO A 337 27.50 -25.99 47.34
CA PRO A 337 27.38 -26.80 48.54
C PRO A 337 28.67 -26.86 49.35
N ALA A 338 28.51 -26.89 50.68
CA ALA A 338 29.58 -27.04 51.65
C ALA A 338 30.30 -28.40 51.50
N ALA A 339 31.63 -28.34 51.57
CA ALA A 339 32.54 -29.47 51.56
C ALA A 339 32.41 -30.33 52.83
N GLU A 340 32.30 -31.65 52.63
CA GLU A 340 32.55 -32.68 53.62
C GLU A 340 34.06 -32.79 53.90
N GLU A 341 34.43 -32.81 55.18
CA GLU A 341 35.72 -33.32 55.67
C GLU A 341 35.49 -34.44 56.70
N PRO A 342 36.46 -35.37 56.84
CA PRO A 342 36.21 -36.78 57.09
C PRO A 342 36.32 -37.17 58.57
N VAL A 343 35.60 -38.22 58.99
CA VAL A 343 35.83 -38.87 60.29
C VAL A 343 36.02 -40.38 60.13
N ALA A 344 37.29 -40.74 60.31
CA ALA A 344 37.92 -41.94 60.84
C ALA A 344 37.13 -43.26 61.02
N GLU A 345 37.76 -44.31 60.46
CA GLU A 345 37.67 -45.72 60.81
C GLU A 345 37.70 -46.00 62.33
N THR A 346 36.91 -46.97 62.76
CA THR A 346 37.28 -47.87 63.85
C THR A 346 37.05 -49.33 63.43
N PRO A 347 37.92 -50.26 63.86
CA PRO A 347 38.07 -51.57 63.24
C PRO A 347 37.09 -52.60 63.81
N ALA A 348 36.81 -53.63 63.01
CA ALA A 348 36.20 -54.87 63.46
C ALA A 348 37.27 -55.78 64.10
N ASP A 349 36.97 -56.35 65.26
CA ASP A 349 37.48 -57.67 65.63
C ASP A 349 36.48 -58.40 66.56
N SER A 350 36.24 -59.67 66.20
CA SER A 350 35.64 -60.81 66.94
C SER A 350 34.17 -60.81 67.34
#